data_AF-A0A1F8MP26-F1
#
_entry.id   AF-A0A1F8MP26-F1
#
_cell.length_a   1.000
_cell.length_b   1.000
_cell.length_c   1.000
_cell.angle_alpha   90.00
_cell.angle_beta   90.00
_cell.angle_gamma   90.00
#
_symmetry.space_group_name_H-M   'P 1'
#
loop_
_entity.id
_entity.type
_entity.pdbx_description
1 polymer ?
#
loop_
_entity_poly.entity_id
_entity_poly.type
_entity_poly.pdbx_seq_one_letter_code
_entity_poly.pdbx_strand_id
1 'polypeptide(L)'
;MEKKHTVLIVDDESDFVEVLKQILEKENFIVASAYDREEAERMVRAHEPGIIILGTIMPRGDAFLFHKWMKQTLGFGNLPIMVINAPPEKQLLKGWRMDEGMQMDAEDFLAKPVKPESLIPRIQALLDRTTKKIRVLIADDHAVVRDGIRSVLALQRDMQVIGEAINGKEALEKTIELIPDVVVMDIVMPIMNGLDAAKEICQRCKTAKVLMLTQYDEEENVLASKKVGAVGFIPKAAASSRLLTGIRSVARGDQSWIESLQPHIEEQR
;
A
#
# COMPACT_ATOMS: atom_id res chain seq x y z
N MET A 1 23.61 -1.88 9.06
CA MET A 1 23.77 -1.00 7.88
C MET A 1 22.39 -0.71 7.36
N GLU A 2 21.96 0.55 7.38
CA GLU A 2 20.72 0.95 6.71
C GLU A 2 20.83 0.65 5.22
N LYS A 3 19.77 0.04 4.66
CA LYS A 3 19.71 -0.27 3.23
C LYS A 3 19.51 1.05 2.49
N LYS A 4 20.48 1.47 1.66
CA LYS A 4 20.29 2.65 0.82
C LYS A 4 19.17 2.38 -0.18
N HIS A 5 18.23 3.32 -0.27
CA HIS A 5 17.15 3.24 -1.26
C HIS A 5 17.60 3.84 -2.59
N THR A 6 17.23 3.17 -3.67
CA THR A 6 17.45 3.67 -5.03
C THR A 6 16.25 4.53 -5.45
N VAL A 7 16.50 5.75 -5.92
CA VAL A 7 15.52 6.67 -6.50
C VAL A 7 15.82 6.80 -7.99
N LEU A 8 14.80 6.62 -8.84
CA LEU A 8 14.92 6.89 -10.28
C LEU A 8 14.24 8.22 -10.62
N ILE A 9 14.98 9.17 -11.18
CA ILE A 9 14.45 10.44 -11.70
C ILE A 9 14.23 10.29 -13.21
N VAL A 10 13.03 10.59 -13.69
CA VAL A 10 12.66 10.52 -15.12
C VAL A 10 12.16 11.89 -15.56
N ASP A 11 13.02 12.72 -16.14
CA ASP A 11 12.66 14.08 -16.58
C ASP A 11 13.63 14.53 -17.68
N ASP A 12 13.13 15.18 -18.73
CA ASP A 12 13.94 15.68 -19.85
C ASP A 12 14.63 17.03 -19.54
N GLU A 13 14.30 17.67 -18.40
CA GLU A 13 14.91 18.91 -17.94
C GLU A 13 16.21 18.65 -17.16
N SER A 14 17.33 18.59 -17.89
CA SER A 14 18.63 18.17 -17.35
C SER A 14 19.09 18.97 -16.12
N ASP A 15 18.87 20.28 -16.09
CA ASP A 15 19.22 21.13 -14.94
C ASP A 15 18.46 20.72 -13.67
N PHE A 16 17.17 20.42 -13.80
CA PHE A 16 16.33 19.95 -12.69
C PHE A 16 16.79 18.58 -12.19
N VAL A 17 17.08 17.65 -13.10
CA VAL A 17 17.56 16.31 -12.77
C VAL A 17 18.89 16.37 -12.00
N GLU A 18 19.84 17.17 -12.48
CA GLU A 18 21.17 17.26 -11.87
C GLU A 18 21.12 17.87 -10.47
N VAL A 19 20.35 18.95 -10.28
CA VAL A 19 20.17 19.56 -8.96
C VAL A 19 19.50 18.58 -7.98
N LEU A 20 18.43 17.91 -8.39
CA LEU A 20 17.72 16.95 -7.54
C LEU A 20 18.59 15.75 -7.20
N LYS A 21 19.35 15.24 -8.16
CA LYS A 21 20.32 14.15 -7.97
C LYS A 21 21.34 14.50 -6.89
N GLN A 22 21.99 15.65 -6.99
CA GLN A 22 22.99 16.08 -6.00
C GLN A 22 22.42 16.21 -4.59
N ILE A 23 21.17 16.65 -4.45
CA ILE A 23 20.50 16.78 -3.15
C ILE A 23 20.16 15.39 -2.59
N LEU A 24 19.60 14.49 -3.40
CA LEU A 24 19.27 13.13 -2.98
C LEU A 24 20.51 12.31 -2.60
N GLU A 25 21.61 12.44 -3.34
CA GLU A 25 22.86 11.76 -3.01
C GLU A 25 23.45 12.25 -1.68
N LYS A 26 23.32 13.55 -1.36
CA LYS A 26 23.67 14.11 -0.04
C LYS A 26 22.83 13.53 1.09
N GLU A 27 21.55 13.26 0.82
CA GLU A 27 20.62 12.58 1.73
C GLU A 27 20.76 11.05 1.72
N ASN A 28 21.90 10.53 1.23
CA ASN A 28 22.29 9.12 1.28
C ASN A 28 21.44 8.17 0.41
N PHE A 29 20.72 8.69 -0.58
CA PHE A 29 20.06 7.88 -1.62
C PHE A 29 21.05 7.43 -2.70
N ILE A 30 20.74 6.30 -3.35
CA ILE A 30 21.34 5.93 -4.63
C ILE A 30 20.45 6.51 -5.72
N VAL A 31 21.00 7.29 -6.65
CA VAL A 31 20.19 7.97 -7.66
C VAL A 31 20.53 7.48 -9.06
N ALA A 32 19.51 7.02 -9.78
CA ALA A 32 19.56 6.80 -11.21
C ALA A 32 18.72 7.88 -11.91
N SER A 33 19.06 8.18 -13.17
CA SER A 33 18.35 9.17 -13.98
C SER A 33 18.05 8.61 -15.37
N ALA A 34 16.95 9.07 -15.95
CA ALA A 34 16.57 8.83 -17.33
C ALA A 34 15.93 10.10 -17.92
N TYR A 35 16.16 10.36 -19.20
CA TYR A 35 15.69 11.58 -19.87
C TYR A 35 14.62 11.30 -20.94
N ASP A 36 14.41 10.02 -21.27
CA ASP A 36 13.36 9.55 -22.16
C ASP A 36 12.75 8.24 -21.65
N ARG A 37 11.68 7.77 -22.33
CA ARG A 37 10.94 6.58 -21.93
C ARG A 37 11.77 5.30 -22.04
N GLU A 38 12.54 5.14 -23.11
CA GLU A 38 13.30 3.90 -23.35
C GLU A 38 14.41 3.74 -22.30
N GLU A 39 15.08 4.84 -21.97
CA GLU A 39 16.03 4.90 -20.88
C GLU A 39 15.35 4.61 -19.53
N ALA A 40 14.19 5.21 -19.25
CA ALA A 40 13.46 4.97 -18.00
C ALA A 40 13.11 3.49 -17.82
N GLU A 41 12.54 2.83 -18.84
CA GLU A 41 12.21 1.40 -18.81
C GLU A 41 13.44 0.52 -18.55
N ARG A 42 14.58 0.86 -19.16
CA ARG A 42 15.86 0.16 -18.95
C ARG A 42 16.41 0.40 -17.54
N MET A 43 16.33 1.62 -17.02
CA MET A 43 16.82 1.95 -15.68
C MET A 43 16.01 1.29 -14.57
N VAL A 44 14.68 1.19 -14.71
CA VAL A 44 13.83 0.44 -13.76
C VAL A 44 14.30 -1.01 -13.64
N ARG A 45 14.57 -1.67 -14.78
CA ARG A 45 15.04 -3.06 -14.80
C ARG A 45 16.44 -3.24 -14.23
N ALA A 46 17.34 -2.29 -14.50
CA ALA A 46 18.74 -2.39 -14.10
C ALA A 46 18.97 -2.07 -12.62
N HIS A 47 18.19 -1.16 -12.04
CA HIS A 47 18.47 -0.57 -10.73
C HIS A 47 17.45 -0.92 -9.64
N GLU A 48 16.32 -1.56 -10.00
CA GLU A 48 15.22 -1.91 -9.10
C GLU A 48 14.90 -0.78 -8.10
N PRO A 49 14.50 0.41 -8.60
CA PRO A 49 14.27 1.57 -7.74
C PRO A 49 13.20 1.26 -6.69
N GLY A 50 13.30 1.91 -5.52
CA GLY A 50 12.26 1.89 -4.49
C GLY A 50 11.16 2.92 -4.74
N ILE A 51 11.43 3.92 -5.57
CA ILE A 51 10.50 4.98 -5.98
C ILE A 51 10.95 5.62 -7.30
N ILE A 52 9.98 6.09 -8.08
CA ILE A 52 10.22 6.88 -9.30
C ILE A 52 9.73 8.31 -9.08
N ILE A 53 10.54 9.28 -9.47
CA ILE A 53 10.15 10.68 -9.62
C ILE A 53 9.95 10.94 -11.12
N LEU A 54 8.69 11.03 -11.52
CA LEU A 54 8.29 11.17 -12.92
C LEU A 54 7.96 12.62 -13.24
N GLY A 55 8.85 13.25 -13.96
CA GLY A 55 8.69 14.57 -14.52
C GLY A 55 8.00 14.56 -15.88
N THR A 56 8.26 15.59 -16.67
CA THR A 56 7.91 15.58 -18.09
C THR A 56 9.04 14.95 -18.90
N ILE A 57 8.70 14.06 -19.82
CA ILE A 57 9.62 13.55 -20.85
C ILE A 57 8.97 13.74 -22.21
N MET A 58 9.80 13.79 -23.26
CA MET A 58 9.36 13.98 -24.64
C MET A 58 9.49 12.68 -25.44
N PRO A 59 8.60 12.46 -26.43
CA PRO A 59 7.49 13.33 -26.84
C PRO A 59 6.33 13.41 -25.82
N ARG A 60 5.45 14.40 -25.97
CA ARG A 60 4.27 14.55 -25.11
C ARG A 60 3.46 13.24 -25.08
N GLY A 61 3.11 12.78 -23.89
CA GLY A 61 2.43 11.51 -23.66
C GLY A 61 3.36 10.38 -23.23
N ASP A 62 4.68 10.49 -23.43
CA ASP A 62 5.61 9.40 -23.08
C ASP A 62 5.68 9.13 -21.58
N ALA A 63 5.55 10.16 -20.74
CA ALA A 63 5.44 9.98 -19.30
C ALA A 63 4.23 9.09 -18.92
N PHE A 64 3.10 9.30 -19.60
CA PHE A 64 1.90 8.48 -19.40
C PHE A 64 2.08 7.06 -19.93
N LEU A 65 2.70 6.89 -21.11
CA LEU A 65 3.00 5.57 -21.67
C LEU A 65 3.96 4.78 -20.77
N PHE A 66 4.96 5.44 -20.20
CA PHE A 66 5.87 4.86 -19.21
C PHE A 66 5.11 4.38 -17.97
N HIS A 67 4.22 5.22 -17.41
CA HIS A 67 3.34 4.82 -16.30
C HIS A 67 2.48 3.59 -16.66
N LYS A 68 1.88 3.57 -17.86
CA LYS A 68 1.06 2.44 -18.32
C LYS A 68 1.89 1.15 -18.43
N TRP A 69 3.10 1.25 -18.98
CA TRP A 69 4.04 0.14 -19.05
C TRP A 69 4.40 -0.40 -17.66
N MET A 70 4.64 0.49 -16.69
CA MET A 70 4.91 0.11 -15.29
C MET A 70 3.76 -0.71 -14.70
N LYS A 71 2.52 -0.24 -14.84
CA LYS A 71 1.32 -0.92 -14.33
C LYS A 71 1.07 -2.27 -15.00
N GLN A 72 1.49 -2.45 -16.26
CA GLN A 72 1.33 -3.69 -17.03
C GLN A 72 2.51 -4.66 -16.85
N THR A 73 3.65 -4.20 -16.35
CA THR A 73 4.85 -5.03 -16.20
C THR A 73 4.88 -5.70 -14.83
N LEU A 74 4.96 -7.04 -14.84
CA LEU A 74 5.01 -7.84 -13.62
C LEU A 74 6.19 -7.41 -12.73
N GLY A 75 5.90 -7.17 -11.45
CA GLY A 75 6.89 -6.76 -10.46
C GLY A 75 7.06 -5.25 -10.28
N PHE A 76 6.51 -4.42 -11.17
CA PHE A 76 6.65 -2.96 -11.13
C PHE A 76 5.34 -2.20 -10.89
N GLY A 77 4.17 -2.84 -11.03
CA GLY A 77 2.88 -2.14 -10.94
C GLY A 77 2.57 -1.47 -9.58
N ASN A 78 3.22 -1.91 -8.50
CA ASN A 78 3.07 -1.33 -7.16
C ASN A 78 4.23 -0.41 -6.78
N LEU A 79 5.14 -0.11 -7.71
CA LEU A 79 6.25 0.78 -7.43
C LEU A 79 5.72 2.22 -7.31
N PRO A 80 6.03 2.96 -6.24
CA PRO A 80 5.49 4.29 -6.04
C PRO A 80 6.08 5.26 -7.06
N ILE A 81 5.20 6.11 -7.60
CA ILE A 81 5.49 7.16 -8.56
C ILE A 81 5.07 8.49 -7.96
N MET A 82 6.02 9.40 -7.80
CA MET A 82 5.75 10.81 -7.50
C MET A 82 5.84 11.61 -8.79
N VAL A 83 4.78 12.34 -9.12
CA VAL A 83 4.68 13.09 -10.38
C VAL A 83 5.03 14.55 -10.17
N ILE A 84 5.92 15.09 -11.01
CA ILE A 84 6.31 16.51 -11.03
C ILE A 84 6.04 17.09 -12.41
N ASN A 85 4.82 17.60 -12.62
CA ASN A 85 4.38 18.08 -13.91
C ASN A 85 5.04 19.41 -14.31
N ALA A 86 5.01 19.71 -15.61
CA ALA A 86 5.33 21.03 -16.12
C ALA A 86 4.46 22.12 -15.47
N PRO A 87 4.92 23.38 -15.47
CA PRO A 87 4.11 24.51 -15.00
C PRO A 87 2.77 24.58 -15.75
N PRO A 88 1.66 25.02 -15.11
CA PRO A 88 0.33 25.07 -15.73
C PRO A 88 0.30 25.70 -17.13
N GLU A 89 1.07 26.77 -17.34
CA GLU A 89 1.18 27.48 -18.61
C GLU A 89 1.86 26.66 -19.73
N LYS A 90 2.63 25.61 -19.40
CA LYS A 90 3.31 24.72 -20.35
C LYS A 90 2.64 23.36 -20.51
N GLN A 91 1.65 23.01 -19.68
CA GLN A 91 0.99 21.69 -19.71
C GLN A 91 0.22 21.40 -21.00
N LEU A 92 -0.15 22.44 -21.76
CA LEU A 92 -0.76 22.28 -23.09
C LEU A 92 0.23 21.84 -24.16
N LEU A 93 1.54 21.99 -23.92
CA LEU A 93 2.61 21.71 -24.89
C LEU A 93 3.54 20.59 -24.42
N LYS A 94 3.67 20.39 -23.11
CA LYS A 94 4.58 19.43 -22.47
C LYS A 94 3.83 18.59 -21.42
N GLY A 95 4.27 17.35 -21.19
CA GLY A 95 3.64 16.42 -20.23
C GLY A 95 2.63 15.50 -20.91
N TRP A 96 1.39 15.46 -20.41
CA TRP A 96 0.33 14.58 -20.90
C TRP A 96 -0.92 15.35 -21.32
N ARG A 97 -1.86 14.66 -21.95
CA ARG A 97 -3.20 15.18 -22.25
C ARG A 97 -4.11 15.06 -21.03
N MET A 98 -5.19 15.85 -21.01
CA MET A 98 -6.07 15.93 -19.82
C MET A 98 -6.66 14.57 -19.43
N ASP A 99 -7.06 13.77 -20.40
CA ASP A 99 -7.56 12.41 -20.24
C ASP A 99 -6.50 11.44 -19.72
N GLU A 100 -5.27 11.54 -20.22
CA GLU A 100 -4.12 10.76 -19.75
C GLU A 100 -3.79 11.07 -18.28
N GLY A 101 -3.85 12.36 -17.90
CA GLY A 101 -3.59 12.80 -16.52
C GLY A 101 -4.59 12.27 -15.51
N MET A 102 -5.86 12.17 -15.88
CA MET A 102 -6.90 11.55 -15.04
C MET A 102 -6.69 10.05 -14.83
N GLN A 103 -5.94 9.39 -15.73
CA GLN A 103 -5.64 7.96 -15.66
C GLN A 103 -4.28 7.66 -15.02
N MET A 104 -3.48 8.68 -14.69
CA MET A 104 -2.24 8.48 -13.95
C MET A 104 -2.54 8.13 -12.50
N ASP A 105 -2.07 6.96 -12.08
CA ASP A 105 -2.12 6.50 -10.69
C ASP A 105 -0.74 6.74 -10.07
N ALA A 106 -0.66 7.81 -9.28
CA ALA A 106 0.55 8.26 -8.60
C ALA A 106 0.23 8.66 -7.16
N GLU A 107 1.20 8.45 -6.27
CA GLU A 107 1.04 8.66 -4.84
C GLU A 107 1.07 10.15 -4.45
N ASP A 108 1.65 10.99 -5.31
CA ASP A 108 1.73 12.43 -5.10
C ASP A 108 1.87 13.17 -6.44
N PHE A 109 1.28 14.38 -6.51
CA PHE A 109 1.28 15.24 -7.70
C PHE A 109 1.75 16.65 -7.33
N LEU A 110 2.80 17.09 -8.00
CA LEU A 110 3.38 18.42 -7.88
C LEU A 110 3.49 19.07 -9.27
N ALA A 111 3.59 20.40 -9.31
CA ALA A 111 3.84 21.15 -10.54
C ALA A 111 5.06 22.05 -10.36
N LYS A 112 5.93 22.13 -11.37
CA LYS A 112 7.07 23.05 -11.36
C LYS A 112 6.57 24.52 -11.34
N PRO A 113 7.30 25.44 -10.69
CA PRO A 113 8.57 25.21 -9.98
C PRO A 113 8.37 24.53 -8.62
N VAL A 114 9.21 23.54 -8.32
CA VAL A 114 9.30 22.90 -7.00
C VAL A 114 10.69 23.14 -6.43
N LYS A 115 10.79 23.33 -5.11
CA LYS A 115 12.07 23.35 -4.41
C LYS A 115 12.52 21.91 -4.20
N PRO A 116 13.65 21.45 -4.76
CA PRO A 116 14.08 20.06 -4.63
C PRO A 116 14.17 19.57 -3.18
N GLU A 117 14.54 20.43 -2.23
CA GLU A 117 14.65 20.11 -0.80
C GLU A 117 13.29 19.74 -0.18
N SER A 118 12.18 20.30 -0.70
CA SER A 118 10.85 19.97 -0.19
C SER A 118 10.35 18.60 -0.65
N LEU A 119 11.06 17.96 -1.59
CA LEU A 119 10.74 16.62 -2.07
C LEU A 119 11.27 15.53 -1.13
N ILE A 120 12.35 15.81 -0.38
CA ILE A 120 13.02 14.81 0.49
C ILE A 120 12.06 14.18 1.50
N PRO A 121 11.27 14.95 2.29
CA PRO A 121 10.37 14.35 3.28
C PRO A 121 9.27 13.51 2.62
N ARG A 122 8.83 13.89 1.41
CA ARG A 122 7.81 13.16 0.64
C ARG A 122 8.37 11.84 0.13
N ILE A 123 9.57 11.86 -0.45
CA ILE A 123 10.28 10.67 -0.93
C ILE A 123 10.52 9.69 0.22
N GLN A 124 11.01 10.18 1.36
CA GLN A 124 11.21 9.37 2.57
C GLN A 124 9.89 8.75 3.04
N ALA A 125 8.81 9.53 3.16
CA ALA A 125 7.52 9.02 3.57
C ALA A 125 6.97 7.94 2.62
N LEU A 126 7.17 8.08 1.31
CA LEU A 126 6.76 7.08 0.31
C LEU A 126 7.62 5.82 0.35
N LEU A 127 8.93 5.95 0.55
CA LEU A 127 9.84 4.83 0.74
C LEU A 127 9.55 4.09 2.05
N ASP A 128 9.31 4.79 3.15
CA ASP A 128 8.94 4.19 4.43
C ASP A 128 7.65 3.37 4.31
N ARG A 129 6.65 3.90 3.59
CA ARG A 129 5.38 3.20 3.34
C ARG A 129 5.55 1.93 2.50
N THR A 130 6.52 1.89 1.60
CA THR A 130 6.73 0.75 0.70
C THR A 130 7.73 -0.27 1.23
N THR A 131 8.59 0.13 2.17
CA THR A 131 9.63 -0.72 2.77
C THR A 131 9.18 -1.32 4.10
N LYS A 132 8.25 -0.67 4.80
CA LYS A 132 7.61 -1.25 5.99
C LYS A 132 6.56 -2.25 5.55
N LYS A 133 6.96 -3.53 5.50
CA LYS A 133 6.01 -4.63 5.29
C LYS A 133 4.92 -4.55 6.34
N ILE A 134 3.66 -4.65 5.91
CA ILE A 134 2.51 -4.78 6.79
C ILE A 134 2.69 -6.09 7.57
N ARG A 135 2.83 -5.98 8.87
CA ARG A 135 3.05 -7.11 9.78
C ARG A 135 1.70 -7.70 10.15
N VAL A 136 1.43 -8.91 9.67
CA VAL A 136 0.14 -9.59 9.79
C VAL A 136 0.24 -10.75 10.78
N LEU A 137 -0.68 -10.78 11.74
CA LEU A 137 -0.97 -11.96 12.57
C LEU A 137 -2.22 -12.64 12.01
N ILE A 138 -2.18 -13.96 11.81
CA ILE A 138 -3.34 -14.75 11.35
C ILE A 138 -3.89 -15.54 12.52
N ALA A 139 -5.18 -15.45 12.80
CA ALA A 139 -5.85 -16.21 13.84
C ALA A 139 -7.06 -16.97 13.25
N ASP A 140 -6.96 -18.29 13.19
CA ASP A 140 -8.00 -19.19 12.69
C ASP A 140 -7.71 -20.60 13.24
N ASP A 141 -8.71 -21.35 13.67
CA ASP A 141 -8.51 -22.70 14.22
C ASP A 141 -8.27 -23.76 13.12
N HIS A 142 -8.64 -23.47 11.87
CA HIS A 142 -8.44 -24.36 10.73
C HIS A 142 -7.07 -24.16 10.08
N ALA A 143 -6.17 -25.14 10.24
CA ALA A 143 -4.82 -25.09 9.68
C ALA A 143 -4.78 -24.83 8.16
N VAL A 144 -5.70 -25.44 7.40
CA VAL A 144 -5.79 -25.27 5.94
C VAL A 144 -6.08 -23.81 5.55
N VAL A 145 -6.90 -23.09 6.34
CA VAL A 145 -7.21 -21.68 6.09
C VAL A 145 -5.97 -20.82 6.35
N ARG A 146 -5.28 -21.03 7.48
CA ARG A 146 -4.04 -20.30 7.79
C ARG A 146 -2.97 -20.51 6.73
N ASP A 147 -2.77 -21.75 6.27
CA ASP A 147 -1.83 -22.06 5.20
C ASP A 147 -2.18 -21.36 3.89
N GLY A 148 -3.46 -21.30 3.52
CA GLY A 148 -3.93 -20.56 2.35
C GLY A 148 -3.64 -19.06 2.45
N ILE A 149 -4.00 -18.44 3.57
CA ILE A 149 -3.75 -17.01 3.84
C ILE A 149 -2.25 -16.71 3.81
N ARG A 150 -1.45 -17.51 4.53
CA ARG A 150 0.01 -17.38 4.58
C ARG A 150 0.63 -17.49 3.19
N SER A 151 0.18 -18.42 2.37
CA SER A 151 0.68 -18.61 1.01
C SER A 151 0.42 -17.40 0.12
N VAL A 152 -0.79 -16.83 0.18
CA VAL A 152 -1.15 -15.63 -0.61
C VAL A 152 -0.36 -14.40 -0.13
N LEU A 153 -0.20 -14.23 1.18
CA LEU A 153 0.58 -13.14 1.77
C LEU A 153 2.07 -13.25 1.46
N ALA A 154 2.63 -14.46 1.40
CA ALA A 154 4.04 -14.68 1.09
C ALA A 154 4.43 -14.23 -0.33
N LEU A 155 3.47 -14.15 -1.26
CA LEU A 155 3.67 -13.63 -2.61
C LEU A 155 3.73 -12.09 -2.66
N GLN A 156 3.35 -11.40 -1.57
CA GLN A 156 3.30 -9.95 -1.52
C GLN A 156 4.61 -9.38 -0.96
N ARG A 157 5.21 -8.43 -1.68
CA ARG A 157 6.46 -7.78 -1.26
C ARG A 157 6.27 -6.85 -0.06
N ASP A 158 5.06 -6.32 0.09
CA ASP A 158 4.65 -5.32 1.08
C ASP A 158 3.99 -5.92 2.33
N MET A 159 3.98 -7.26 2.50
CA MET A 159 3.37 -7.92 3.66
C MET A 159 4.29 -8.97 4.26
N GLN A 160 4.11 -9.24 5.55
CA GLN A 160 4.83 -10.27 6.28
C GLN A 160 3.92 -10.90 7.32
N VAL A 161 3.75 -12.23 7.27
CA VAL A 161 3.16 -12.98 8.38
C VAL A 161 4.19 -13.06 9.50
N ILE A 162 3.87 -12.48 10.66
CA ILE A 162 4.77 -12.45 11.83
C ILE A 162 4.40 -13.47 12.90
N GLY A 163 3.21 -14.08 12.79
CA GLY A 163 2.74 -15.11 13.68
C GLY A 163 1.41 -15.70 13.23
N GLU A 164 1.05 -16.81 13.85
CA GLU A 164 -0.24 -17.50 13.68
C GLU A 164 -0.82 -17.83 15.06
N ALA A 165 -2.14 -17.90 15.18
CA ALA A 165 -2.85 -18.34 16.38
C ALA A 165 -4.01 -19.29 16.00
N ILE A 166 -4.33 -20.23 16.88
CA ILE A 166 -5.41 -21.22 16.67
C ILE A 166 -6.65 -20.95 17.53
N ASN A 167 -6.62 -19.90 18.36
CA ASN A 167 -7.73 -19.45 19.18
C ASN A 167 -7.58 -17.97 19.56
N GLY A 168 -8.67 -17.35 20.05
CA GLY A 168 -8.68 -15.94 20.42
C GLY A 168 -7.73 -15.56 21.56
N LYS A 169 -7.47 -16.48 22.50
CA LYS A 169 -6.57 -16.23 23.64
C LYS A 169 -5.13 -16.12 23.16
N GLU A 170 -4.70 -17.08 22.35
CA GLU A 170 -3.38 -17.06 21.72
C GLU A 170 -3.23 -15.85 20.78
N ALA A 171 -4.29 -15.48 20.06
CA ALA A 171 -4.28 -14.29 19.20
C ALA A 171 -4.04 -13.01 20.01
N LEU A 172 -4.68 -12.86 21.18
CA LEU A 172 -4.45 -11.73 22.09
C LEU A 172 -3.02 -11.73 22.63
N GLU A 173 -2.52 -12.87 23.13
CA GLU A 173 -1.16 -13.01 23.65
C GLU A 173 -0.11 -12.64 22.60
N LYS A 174 -0.22 -13.19 21.39
CA LYS A 174 0.67 -12.89 20.27
C LYS A 174 0.53 -11.47 19.74
N THR A 175 -0.64 -10.86 19.84
CA THR A 175 -0.81 -9.45 19.46
C THR A 175 -0.01 -8.54 20.38
N ILE A 176 -0.01 -8.83 21.69
CA ILE A 176 0.75 -8.07 22.69
C ILE A 176 2.26 -8.27 22.47
N GLU A 177 2.69 -9.50 22.21
CA GLU A 177 4.11 -9.84 22.04
C GLU A 177 4.68 -9.33 20.72
N LEU A 178 3.97 -9.57 19.61
CA LEU A 178 4.50 -9.34 18.26
C LEU A 178 4.16 -7.95 17.72
N ILE A 179 3.19 -7.26 18.30
CA ILE A 179 2.74 -5.90 17.91
C ILE A 179 2.46 -5.85 16.40
N PRO A 180 1.52 -6.65 15.88
CA PRO A 180 1.17 -6.63 14.46
C PRO A 180 0.52 -5.30 14.06
N ASP A 181 0.67 -4.94 12.78
CA ASP A 181 -0.08 -3.82 12.18
C ASP A 181 -1.53 -4.26 11.96
N VAL A 182 -1.73 -5.50 11.47
CA VAL A 182 -3.05 -6.08 11.20
C VAL A 182 -3.18 -7.48 11.80
N VAL A 183 -4.29 -7.72 12.49
CA VAL A 183 -4.71 -9.06 12.93
C VAL A 183 -5.86 -9.50 12.03
N VAL A 184 -5.66 -10.58 11.29
CA VAL A 184 -6.70 -11.25 10.50
C VAL A 184 -7.31 -12.33 11.38
N MET A 185 -8.58 -12.19 11.77
CA MET A 185 -9.18 -12.94 12.87
C MET A 185 -10.45 -13.66 12.45
N ASP A 186 -10.49 -14.98 12.59
CA ASP A 186 -11.74 -15.73 12.48
C ASP A 186 -12.68 -15.47 13.66
N ILE A 187 -13.99 -15.48 13.44
CA ILE A 187 -14.97 -15.27 14.52
C ILE A 187 -15.09 -16.53 15.39
N VAL A 188 -15.25 -17.70 14.76
CA VAL A 188 -15.59 -18.93 15.46
C VAL A 188 -14.32 -19.71 15.74
N MET A 189 -13.83 -19.63 16.98
CA MET A 189 -12.64 -20.33 17.43
C MET A 189 -12.84 -20.93 18.84
N PRO A 190 -12.15 -22.03 19.19
CA PRO A 190 -12.23 -22.63 20.51
C PRO A 190 -11.58 -21.74 21.58
N ILE A 191 -11.81 -22.04 22.87
CA ILE A 191 -11.24 -21.38 24.06
C ILE A 191 -11.70 -19.92 24.24
N MET A 192 -11.48 -19.07 23.25
CA MET A 192 -11.92 -17.69 23.17
C MET A 192 -12.26 -17.40 21.71
N ASN A 193 -13.48 -16.91 21.47
CA ASN A 193 -13.91 -16.58 20.11
C ASN A 193 -13.23 -15.28 19.62
N GLY A 194 -13.30 -15.04 18.31
CA GLY A 194 -12.67 -13.89 17.67
C GLY A 194 -13.25 -12.55 18.07
N LEU A 195 -14.55 -12.46 18.40
CA LEU A 195 -15.18 -11.20 18.81
C LEU A 195 -14.70 -10.75 20.19
N ASP A 196 -14.63 -11.69 21.14
CA ASP A 196 -14.08 -11.44 22.47
C ASP A 196 -12.58 -11.08 22.37
N ALA A 197 -11.83 -11.79 21.53
CA ALA A 197 -10.41 -11.50 21.30
C ALA A 197 -10.22 -10.11 20.67
N ALA A 198 -11.03 -9.76 19.66
CA ALA A 198 -11.00 -8.45 19.02
C ALA A 198 -11.30 -7.33 20.03
N LYS A 199 -12.28 -7.52 20.91
CA LYS A 199 -12.61 -6.57 21.97
C LYS A 199 -11.41 -6.30 22.87
N GLU A 200 -10.75 -7.34 23.36
CA GLU A 200 -9.57 -7.23 24.22
C GLU A 200 -8.39 -6.59 23.48
N ILE A 201 -8.14 -6.99 22.24
CA ILE A 201 -7.07 -6.43 21.39
C ILE A 201 -7.31 -4.94 21.15
N CYS A 202 -8.51 -4.53 20.73
CA CYS A 202 -8.80 -3.13 20.43
C CYS A 202 -8.73 -2.24 21.68
N GLN A 203 -9.02 -2.78 22.87
CA GLN A 203 -8.88 -2.06 24.13
C GLN A 203 -7.41 -1.91 24.56
N ARG A 204 -6.60 -2.97 24.40
CA ARG A 204 -5.23 -3.04 24.96
C ARG A 204 -4.14 -2.63 23.97
N CYS A 205 -4.37 -2.81 22.67
CA CYS A 205 -3.38 -2.67 21.59
C CYS A 205 -3.88 -1.70 20.51
N LYS A 206 -3.94 -0.40 20.82
CA LYS A 206 -4.52 0.63 19.93
C LYS A 206 -3.88 0.74 18.54
N THR A 207 -2.66 0.27 18.38
CA THR A 207 -1.92 0.28 17.12
C THR A 207 -2.29 -0.89 16.22
N ALA A 208 -2.71 -2.03 16.79
CA ALA A 208 -3.10 -3.20 16.02
C ALA A 208 -4.52 -3.02 15.48
N LYS A 209 -4.69 -3.28 14.18
CA LYS A 209 -5.99 -3.20 13.50
C LYS A 209 -6.57 -4.60 13.32
N VAL A 210 -7.79 -4.83 13.79
CA VAL A 210 -8.43 -6.15 13.68
C VAL A 210 -9.35 -6.19 12.47
N LEU A 211 -9.07 -7.11 11.53
CA LEU A 211 -9.85 -7.41 10.34
C LEU A 211 -10.49 -8.79 10.51
N MET A 212 -11.82 -8.83 10.59
CA MET A 212 -12.55 -10.08 10.85
C MET A 212 -12.72 -10.90 9.56
N LEU A 213 -12.55 -12.23 9.68
CA LEU A 213 -12.94 -13.23 8.69
C LEU A 213 -14.10 -14.07 9.25
N THR A 214 -15.06 -14.42 8.41
CA THR A 214 -16.14 -15.32 8.83
C THR A 214 -16.70 -16.14 7.68
N GLN A 215 -17.28 -17.30 7.99
CA GLN A 215 -18.01 -18.11 7.01
C GLN A 215 -19.41 -17.54 6.69
N TYR A 216 -19.97 -16.72 7.57
CA TYR A 216 -21.36 -16.25 7.50
C TYR A 216 -21.42 -14.72 7.42
N ASP A 217 -21.92 -14.21 6.29
CA ASP A 217 -22.08 -12.78 6.01
C ASP A 217 -23.35 -12.19 6.64
N GLU A 218 -23.75 -12.75 7.78
CA GLU A 218 -24.93 -12.30 8.50
C GLU A 218 -24.68 -10.91 9.09
N GLU A 219 -25.64 -10.01 8.89
CA GLU A 219 -25.58 -8.61 9.31
C GLU A 219 -25.26 -8.43 10.81
N GLU A 220 -25.69 -9.40 11.62
CA GLU A 220 -25.40 -9.46 13.06
C GLU A 220 -23.90 -9.57 13.36
N ASN A 221 -23.15 -10.36 12.60
CA ASN A 221 -21.71 -10.53 12.78
C ASN A 221 -20.94 -9.26 12.41
N VAL A 222 -21.40 -8.55 11.38
CA VAL A 222 -20.82 -7.26 10.97
C VAL A 222 -21.04 -6.21 12.06
N LEU A 223 -22.27 -6.10 12.57
CA LEU A 223 -22.62 -5.18 13.66
C LEU A 223 -21.86 -5.50 14.95
N ALA A 224 -21.75 -6.78 15.31
CA ALA A 224 -21.00 -7.22 16.48
C ALA A 224 -19.51 -6.87 16.37
N SER A 225 -18.91 -7.10 15.20
CA SER A 225 -17.50 -6.76 14.91
C SER A 225 -17.23 -5.26 15.08
N LYS A 226 -18.13 -4.41 14.57
CA LYS A 226 -18.03 -2.95 14.72
C LYS A 226 -18.14 -2.52 16.18
N LYS A 227 -19.06 -3.11 16.95
CA LYS A 227 -19.25 -2.80 18.38
C LYS A 227 -18.01 -3.09 19.22
N VAL A 228 -17.23 -4.11 18.86
CA VAL A 228 -15.98 -4.46 19.56
C VAL A 228 -14.75 -3.67 19.05
N GLY A 229 -14.93 -2.81 18.05
CA GLY A 229 -13.88 -1.94 17.51
C GLY A 229 -13.03 -2.57 16.41
N ALA A 230 -13.46 -3.69 15.81
CA ALA A 230 -12.84 -4.20 14.60
C ALA A 230 -13.03 -3.19 13.46
N VAL A 231 -12.02 -3.05 12.61
CA VAL A 231 -11.98 -2.00 11.57
C VAL A 231 -12.49 -2.47 10.22
N GLY A 232 -12.78 -3.76 10.06
CA GLY A 232 -13.31 -4.28 8.82
C GLY A 232 -13.71 -5.75 8.95
N PHE A 233 -14.37 -6.23 7.91
CA PHE A 233 -14.97 -7.54 7.85
C PHE A 233 -14.83 -8.09 6.43
N ILE A 234 -14.41 -9.35 6.28
CA ILE A 234 -14.30 -10.02 5.00
C ILE A 234 -14.98 -11.40 5.09
N PRO A 235 -15.96 -11.68 4.21
CA PRO A 235 -16.47 -13.03 3.99
C PRO A 235 -15.34 -13.99 3.63
N LYS A 236 -15.24 -15.16 4.27
CA LYS A 236 -14.26 -16.21 3.91
C LYS A 236 -14.43 -16.64 2.46
N ALA A 237 -15.66 -16.65 1.93
CA ALA A 237 -15.95 -16.90 0.51
C ALA A 237 -15.32 -15.86 -0.44
N ALA A 238 -15.15 -14.62 0.02
CA ALA A 238 -14.55 -13.52 -0.73
C ALA A 238 -13.09 -13.23 -0.34
N ALA A 239 -12.51 -14.01 0.59
CA ALA A 239 -11.16 -13.76 1.08
C ALA A 239 -10.11 -13.84 -0.03
N SER A 240 -10.28 -14.76 -0.98
CA SER A 240 -9.36 -14.91 -2.12
C SER A 240 -9.25 -13.66 -3.00
N SER A 241 -10.31 -12.85 -3.11
CA SER A 241 -10.33 -11.64 -3.93
C SER A 241 -10.16 -10.35 -3.14
N ARG A 242 -10.56 -10.32 -1.86
CA ARG A 242 -10.61 -9.08 -1.06
C ARG A 242 -9.59 -8.97 0.06
N LEU A 243 -9.00 -10.07 0.51
CA LEU A 243 -8.12 -10.09 1.69
C LEU A 243 -6.91 -9.16 1.54
N LEU A 244 -6.22 -9.22 0.40
CA LEU A 244 -5.02 -8.41 0.15
C LEU A 244 -5.34 -6.91 0.16
N THR A 245 -6.39 -6.52 -0.56
CA THR A 245 -6.86 -5.13 -0.58
C THR A 245 -7.28 -4.69 0.81
N GLY A 246 -7.99 -5.53 1.55
CA GLY A 246 -8.45 -5.19 2.90
C GLY A 246 -7.33 -5.00 3.90
N ILE A 247 -6.32 -5.87 3.89
CA ILE A 247 -5.12 -5.69 4.73
C ILE A 247 -4.42 -4.37 4.41
N ARG A 248 -4.25 -4.02 3.12
CA ARG A 248 -3.63 -2.75 2.71
C ARG A 248 -4.46 -1.55 3.16
N SER A 249 -5.76 -1.56 2.91
CA SER A 249 -6.66 -0.46 3.27
C SER A 249 -6.71 -0.24 4.77
N VAL A 250 -6.85 -1.32 5.55
CA VAL A 250 -6.84 -1.26 7.01
C VAL A 250 -5.50 -0.75 7.55
N ALA A 251 -4.37 -1.25 7.04
CA ALA A 251 -3.05 -0.79 7.47
C ALA A 251 -2.81 0.70 7.17
N ARG A 252 -3.39 1.21 6.06
CA ARG A 252 -3.30 2.62 5.65
C ARG A 252 -4.31 3.53 6.36
N GLY A 253 -5.30 2.98 7.06
CA GLY A 253 -6.41 3.75 7.63
C GLY A 253 -7.36 4.31 6.58
N ASP A 254 -7.49 3.64 5.43
CA ASP A 254 -8.41 4.05 4.36
C ASP A 254 -9.86 3.75 4.76
N GLN A 255 -10.54 4.80 5.25
CA GLN A 255 -11.90 4.73 5.74
C GLN A 255 -12.93 4.42 4.63
N SER A 256 -12.65 4.80 3.39
CA SER A 256 -13.58 4.65 2.26
C SER A 256 -13.80 3.18 1.90
N TRP A 257 -12.74 2.38 1.89
CA TRP A 257 -12.83 0.95 1.64
C TRP A 257 -13.50 0.22 2.80
N ILE A 258 -13.18 0.62 4.04
CA ILE A 258 -13.81 0.11 5.26
C ILE A 258 -15.33 0.31 5.23
N GLU A 259 -15.79 1.45 4.73
CA GLU A 259 -17.22 1.76 4.57
C GLU A 259 -17.87 0.95 3.44
N SER A 260 -17.14 0.68 2.34
CA SER A 260 -17.63 -0.15 1.22
C SER A 260 -17.89 -1.62 1.57
N LEU A 261 -17.40 -2.08 2.73
CA LEU A 261 -17.65 -3.41 3.27
C LEU A 261 -18.95 -3.49 4.07
N GLN A 262 -19.62 -2.37 4.31
CA GLN A 262 -20.88 -2.38 5.04
C GLN A 262 -22.00 -2.92 4.14
N PRO A 263 -22.82 -3.87 4.61
CA PRO A 263 -24.05 -4.21 3.91
C PRO A 263 -24.86 -2.92 3.71
N HIS A 264 -25.46 -2.74 2.53
CA HIS A 264 -26.41 -1.65 2.32
C HIS A 264 -27.60 -1.92 3.24
N ILE A 265 -27.71 -1.15 4.32
CA ILE A 265 -28.90 -1.13 5.16
C ILE A 265 -29.98 -0.48 4.30
N GLU A 266 -30.77 -1.30 3.59
CA GLU A 266 -32.07 -0.84 3.10
C GLU A 266 -32.93 -0.59 4.32
N GLU A 267 -33.16 0.68 4.63
CA GLU A 267 -34.12 1.14 5.63
C GLU A 267 -35.51 0.61 5.25
N GLN A 268 -35.88 -0.56 5.78
CA GLN A 268 -37.26 -1.03 5.71
C GLN A 268 -38.08 -0.20 6.70
N ARG A 269 -38.94 0.65 6.12
CA ARG A 269 -39.98 1.47 6.75
C ARG A 269 -40.94 0.66 7.61
#